data_AF-A0A6P0S1H1-F1
#
_entry.id   AF-A0A6P0S1H1-F1
#
_cell.length_a   1.000
_cell.length_b   1.000
_cell.length_c   1.000
_cell.angle_alpha   90.00
_cell.angle_beta   90.00
_cell.angle_gamma   90.00
#
_symmetry.space_group_name_H-M   'P 1'
#
loop_
_entity.id
_entity.type
_entity.pdbx_description
1 polymer ?
#
loop_
_entity_poly.entity_id
_entity_poly.type
_entity_poly.pdbx_seq_one_letter_code
_entity_poly.pdbx_strand_id
1 'polypeptide(L)'
;MELFQKVISILAFLSIGFSLTEVYLTVNQIWKRKHERVVAESISVSANLVSLIPGFIFSLNFLLQGEYIGLIDSTLFAGLAIFYIFVGMSLWVEGERKKGLWTLIKQT
;
A
#
# COMPACT_ATOMS: atom_id res chain seq x y z
N MET A 1 35.31 5.29 0.75
CA MET A 1 34.11 4.62 1.29
C MET A 1 33.10 5.62 1.84
N GLU A 2 33.51 6.61 2.62
CA GLU A 2 32.59 7.58 3.25
C GLU A 2 31.78 8.44 2.27
N LEU A 3 32.40 8.97 1.20
CA LEU A 3 31.69 9.77 0.19
C LEU A 3 30.57 8.96 -0.50
N PHE A 4 30.85 7.69 -0.83
CA PHE A 4 29.88 6.80 -1.43
C PHE A 4 28.69 6.56 -0.50
N GLN A 5 28.93 6.21 0.76
CA GLN A 5 27.87 6.02 1.77
C GLN A 5 27.03 7.29 1.96
N LYS A 6 27.67 8.46 1.99
CA LYS A 6 26.97 9.74 2.11
C LYS A 6 26.07 10.02 0.91
N VAL A 7 26.53 9.75 -0.31
CA VAL A 7 25.71 9.88 -1.52
C VAL A 7 24.51 8.94 -1.48
N ILE A 8 24.73 7.66 -1.13
CA ILE A 8 23.64 6.68 -1.01
C ILE A 8 22.63 7.10 0.06
N SER A 9 23.08 7.61 1.20
CA SER A 9 22.19 8.08 2.27
C SER A 9 21.31 9.26 1.83
N ILE A 10 21.87 10.21 1.08
CA ILE A 10 21.09 11.32 0.50
C ILE A 10 20.07 10.81 -0.50
N LEU A 11 20.45 9.87 -1.37
CA LEU A 11 19.55 9.27 -2.35
C LEU A 11 18.40 8.51 -1.68
N ALA A 12 18.69 7.74 -0.63
CA ALA A 12 17.69 7.04 0.16
C ALA A 12 16.74 8.02 0.88
N PHE A 13 17.24 9.16 1.36
CA PHE A 13 16.37 10.19 1.92
C PHE A 13 15.45 10.80 0.87
N LEU A 14 15.98 11.11 -0.32
CA LEU A 14 15.20 11.66 -1.44
C LEU A 14 14.18 10.66 -1.99
N SER A 15 14.45 9.35 -1.91
CA SER A 15 13.52 8.33 -2.40
C SER A 15 12.17 8.36 -1.68
N ILE A 16 12.13 8.78 -0.40
CA ILE A 16 10.87 8.96 0.34
C ILE A 16 9.94 9.93 -0.40
N GLY A 17 10.47 11.01 -0.96
CA GLY A 17 9.68 11.98 -1.73
C GLY A 17 9.06 11.37 -2.98
N PHE A 18 9.80 10.48 -3.65
CA PHE A 18 9.31 9.72 -4.79
C PHE A 18 8.24 8.70 -4.36
N SER A 19 8.46 7.93 -3.30
CA SER A 19 7.49 6.98 -2.76
C SER A 19 6.19 7.65 -2.34
N LEU A 20 6.26 8.80 -1.65
CA LEU A 20 5.09 9.60 -1.30
C LEU A 20 4.31 10.05 -2.54
N THR A 21 5.02 10.51 -3.56
CA THR A 21 4.41 10.94 -4.82
C THR A 21 3.76 9.76 -5.55
N GLU A 22 4.44 8.61 -5.62
CA GLU A 22 3.93 7.38 -6.21
C GLU A 22 2.64 6.92 -5.52
N VAL A 23 2.66 6.81 -4.19
CA VAL A 23 1.49 6.42 -3.38
C VAL A 23 0.35 7.41 -3.61
N TYR A 24 0.62 8.72 -3.58
CA TYR A 24 -0.40 9.73 -3.83
C TYR A 24 -1.04 9.60 -5.20
N LEU A 25 -0.24 9.51 -6.27
CA LEU A 25 -0.74 9.42 -7.64
C LEU A 25 -1.57 8.16 -7.85
N THR A 26 -1.07 7.04 -7.32
CA THR A 26 -1.72 5.73 -7.39
C THR A 26 -3.07 5.75 -6.67
N VAL A 27 -3.09 6.21 -5.41
CA VAL A 27 -4.32 6.34 -4.62
C VAL A 27 -5.30 7.29 -5.31
N ASN A 28 -4.84 8.44 -5.78
CA ASN A 28 -5.70 9.43 -6.45
C ASN A 28 -6.36 8.87 -7.72
N GLN A 29 -5.62 8.09 -8.52
CA GLN A 29 -6.14 7.46 -9.73
C GLN A 29 -7.25 6.46 -9.41
N ILE A 30 -7.03 5.60 -8.41
CA ILE A 30 -8.01 4.58 -8.00
C ILE A 30 -9.19 5.22 -7.26
N TRP A 31 -8.95 6.21 -6.40
CA TRP A 31 -9.98 6.85 -5.59
C TRP A 31 -11.10 7.49 -6.42
N LYS A 32 -10.75 8.07 -7.56
CA LYS A 32 -11.71 8.65 -8.51
C LYS A 32 -12.62 7.60 -9.13
N ARG A 33 -12.15 6.36 -9.27
CA ARG A 33 -12.80 5.28 -10.01
C ARG A 33 -13.24 4.09 -9.15
N LYS A 34 -13.03 4.14 -7.83
CA LYS A 34 -13.36 3.06 -6.87
C LYS A 34 -14.83 2.61 -6.86
N HIS A 35 -15.72 3.39 -7.49
CA HIS A 35 -17.13 3.07 -7.63
C HIS A 35 -17.42 2.17 -8.84
N GLU A 36 -16.49 2.10 -9.80
CA GLU A 36 -16.56 1.21 -10.96
C GLU A 36 -16.28 -0.22 -10.53
N ARG A 37 -17.23 -1.13 -10.76
CA ARG A 37 -17.10 -2.54 -10.41
C ARG A 37 -15.85 -3.20 -11.01
N VAL A 38 -15.54 -2.88 -12.27
CA VAL A 38 -14.36 -3.41 -12.98
C VAL A 38 -13.05 -3.04 -12.27
N VAL A 39 -12.99 -1.87 -11.62
CA VAL A 39 -11.78 -1.45 -10.87
C VAL A 39 -11.63 -2.27 -9.60
N ALA A 40 -12.71 -2.44 -8.84
CA ALA A 40 -12.69 -3.23 -7.62
C ALA A 40 -12.34 -4.70 -7.90
N GLU A 41 -12.99 -5.32 -8.89
CA GLU A 41 -12.76 -6.72 -9.27
C GLU A 41 -11.36 -6.97 -9.87
N SER A 42 -10.70 -5.92 -10.39
CA SER A 42 -9.32 -6.05 -10.89
C SER A 42 -8.26 -6.15 -9.79
N ILE A 43 -8.61 -5.82 -8.54
CA ILE A 43 -7.67 -5.79 -7.42
C ILE A 43 -7.69 -7.14 -6.70
N SER A 44 -6.56 -7.83 -6.67
CA SER A 44 -6.41 -9.06 -5.88
C SER A 44 -6.29 -8.72 -4.39
N VAL A 45 -7.38 -8.88 -3.64
CA VAL A 45 -7.39 -8.71 -2.17
C VAL A 45 -6.43 -9.70 -1.52
N SER A 46 -6.42 -10.96 -1.96
CA SER A 46 -5.53 -12.00 -1.46
C SER A 46 -4.05 -11.66 -1.65
N ALA A 47 -3.65 -11.15 -2.81
CA ALA A 47 -2.26 -10.75 -3.04
C ALA A 47 -1.86 -9.59 -2.11
N ASN A 48 -2.73 -8.59 -1.94
CA ASN A 48 -2.46 -7.49 -1.03
C ASN A 48 -2.37 -7.95 0.43
N LEU A 49 -3.23 -8.87 0.89
CA LEU A 49 -3.14 -9.47 2.22
C LEU A 49 -1.83 -10.23 2.43
N VAL A 50 -1.42 -11.04 1.44
CA VAL A 50 -0.14 -11.77 1.50
C VAL A 50 1.04 -10.79 1.55
N SER A 51 0.98 -9.66 0.83
CA SER A 51 2.03 -8.64 0.81
C SER A 51 2.25 -7.93 2.16
N LEU A 52 1.22 -7.87 3.01
CA LEU A 52 1.33 -7.28 4.35
C LEU A 52 2.23 -8.09 5.28
N ILE A 53 2.36 -9.42 5.10
CA ILE A 53 3.21 -10.27 5.94
C ILE A 53 4.70 -9.90 5.82
N PRO A 54 5.33 -9.94 4.63
CA PRO A 54 6.71 -9.53 4.49
C PRO A 54 6.88 -8.04 4.80
N GLY A 55 5.92 -7.18 4.42
CA GLY A 55 5.96 -5.75 4.76
C GLY A 55 6.02 -5.49 6.27
N PHE A 56 5.24 -6.24 7.06
CA PHE A 56 5.26 -6.16 8.51
C PHE A 56 6.60 -6.64 9.09
N ILE A 57 7.12 -7.79 8.61
CA ILE A 57 8.41 -8.33 9.05
C ILE A 57 9.55 -7.33 8.76
N PHE A 58 9.59 -6.76 7.56
CA PHE A 58 10.60 -5.76 7.20
C PHE A 58 10.46 -4.47 8.01
N SER A 59 9.23 -3.99 8.24
CA SER A 59 9.00 -2.81 9.07
C SER A 59 9.54 -3.01 10.49
N LEU A 60 9.29 -4.17 11.10
CA LEU A 60 9.87 -4.50 12.41
C LEU A 60 11.40 -4.57 12.35
N ASN A 61 11.95 -5.18 11.30
CA ASN A 61 13.39 -5.28 11.13
C ASN A 61 14.06 -3.90 11.01
N PHE A 62 13.48 -2.98 10.23
CA PHE A 62 13.96 -1.60 10.10
C PHE A 62 13.86 -0.83 11.42
N LEU A 63 12.74 -1.00 12.15
CA LEU A 63 12.57 -0.38 13.46
C LEU A 63 13.66 -0.83 14.44
N LEU A 64 13.97 -2.13 14.48
CA LEU A 64 14.99 -2.70 15.36
C LEU A 64 16.42 -2.27 14.99
N GLN A 65 16.67 -1.99 13.71
CA GLN A 65 17.98 -1.53 13.22
C GLN A 65 18.13 0.00 13.22
N GLY A 66 17.08 0.76 13.54
CA GLY A 66 17.07 2.21 13.47
C GLY A 66 17.08 2.76 12.03
N GLU A 67 16.68 1.95 11.05
CA GLU A 67 16.61 2.32 9.63
C GLU A 67 15.29 3.06 9.31
N TYR A 68 15.19 4.30 9.77
CA TYR A 68 13.94 5.08 9.67
C TYR A 68 13.45 5.30 8.23
N ILE A 69 14.35 5.41 7.26
CA ILE A 69 13.98 5.58 5.84
C ILE A 69 13.22 4.34 5.34
N GLY A 70 13.78 3.15 5.57
CA GLY A 70 13.14 1.88 5.20
C GLY A 70 11.83 1.68 5.93
N LEU A 71 11.77 2.03 7.22
CA LEU A 71 10.54 1.96 8.03
C LEU A 71 9.42 2.86 7.48
N ILE A 72 9.74 4.10 7.09
CA ILE A 72 8.75 5.03 6.52
C ILE A 72 8.24 4.47 5.19
N ASP A 73 9.14 4.03 4.33
CA ASP A 73 8.80 3.50 3.00
C ASP A 73 7.92 2.24 3.10
N SER A 74 8.33 1.27 3.92
CA SER A 74 7.57 0.03 4.14
C SER A 74 6.18 0.31 4.73
N THR A 75 6.06 1.31 5.61
CA THR A 75 4.78 1.73 6.20
C THR A 75 3.87 2.38 5.15
N LEU A 76 4.42 3.19 4.24
CA LEU A 76 3.67 3.81 3.15
C LEU A 76 3.05 2.75 2.24
N PHE A 77 3.85 1.75 1.82
CA PHE A 77 3.36 0.67 0.95
C PHE A 77 2.41 -0.29 1.67
N ALA A 78 2.59 -0.52 2.98
CA ALA A 78 1.59 -1.25 3.77
C ALA A 78 0.24 -0.50 3.81
N GLY A 79 0.25 0.83 3.97
CA GLY A 79 -0.93 1.67 3.87
C GLY A 79 -1.60 1.58 2.49
N LEU A 80 -0.81 1.55 1.42
CA LEU A 80 -1.29 1.37 0.05
C LEU A 80 -1.95 -0.01 -0.17
N ALA A 81 -1.35 -1.07 0.35
CA ALA A 81 -1.93 -2.42 0.29
C ALA A 81 -3.28 -2.50 1.04
N ILE A 82 -3.36 -1.88 2.23
CA ILE A 82 -4.62 -1.77 2.99
C ILE A 82 -5.68 -1.00 2.19
N PHE A 83 -5.30 0.11 1.57
CA PHE A 83 -6.18 0.87 0.68
C PHE A 83 -6.72 0.00 -0.45
N TYR A 84 -5.86 -0.77 -1.12
CA TYR A 84 -6.27 -1.68 -2.18
C TYR A 84 -7.19 -2.80 -1.70
N ILE A 85 -6.95 -3.37 -0.53
CA ILE A 85 -7.84 -4.36 0.09
C ILE A 85 -9.25 -3.78 0.23
N PHE A 86 -9.37 -2.55 0.76
CA PHE A 86 -10.67 -1.91 0.90
C PHE A 86 -11.37 -1.67 -0.45
N VAL A 87 -10.62 -1.24 -1.46
CA VAL A 87 -11.21 -1.02 -2.80
C VAL A 87 -11.60 -2.36 -3.44
N GLY A 88 -10.76 -3.38 -3.36
CA GLY A 88 -11.00 -4.72 -3.93
C GLY A 88 -12.20 -5.42 -3.30
N MET A 89 -12.46 -5.19 -2.01
CA MET A 89 -13.70 -5.63 -1.34
C MET A 89 -14.97 -4.92 -1.84
N SER A 90 -14.89 -4.07 -2.87
CA SER A 90 -16.03 -3.41 -3.51
C SER A 90 -16.89 -2.55 -2.57
N LEU A 91 -16.32 -2.06 -1.46
CA LEU A 91 -17.04 -1.29 -0.42
C LEU A 91 -17.73 -0.03 -0.96
N TRP A 92 -17.23 0.52 -2.07
CA TRP A 92 -17.74 1.76 -2.66
C TRP A 92 -18.59 1.56 -3.92
N VAL A 93 -18.73 0.33 -4.43
CA VAL A 93 -19.47 -0.01 -5.65
C VAL A 93 -20.99 0.02 -5.38
N GLU A 94 -21.75 0.66 -6.26
CA GLU A 94 -23.21 0.75 -6.14
C GLU A 94 -23.86 -0.65 -6.29
N GLY A 95 -24.87 -0.94 -5.46
CA GLY A 95 -25.49 -2.27 -5.36
C GLY A 95 -24.83 -3.22 -4.34
N GLU A 96 -23.52 -3.10 -4.15
CA GLU A 96 -22.75 -3.88 -3.16
C GLU A 96 -22.64 -3.17 -1.80
N ARG A 97 -22.81 -1.83 -1.75
CA ARG A 97 -22.80 -1.01 -0.51
C ARG A 97 -23.72 -1.47 0.63
N LYS A 98 -24.76 -2.25 0.33
CA LYS A 98 -25.73 -2.75 1.34
C LYS A 98 -25.37 -4.14 1.88
N LYS A 99 -24.35 -4.80 1.33
CA LYS A 99 -23.90 -6.12 1.80
C LYS A 99 -22.90 -5.96 2.95
N GLY A 100 -22.96 -6.86 3.93
CA GLY A 100 -22.04 -6.85 5.07
C GLY A 100 -20.62 -7.18 4.65
N LEU A 101 -19.62 -6.69 5.42
CA LEU A 101 -18.19 -6.91 5.16
C LEU A 101 -17.84 -8.39 4.93
N TRP A 102 -18.43 -9.29 5.72
CA TRP A 102 -18.24 -10.74 5.60
C TRP A 102 -18.78 -11.35 4.29
N THR A 103 -19.80 -10.75 3.69
CA THR A 103 -20.36 -11.20 2.42
C THR A 103 -19.44 -10.83 1.26
N LEU A 104 -18.82 -9.65 1.33
CA LEU A 104 -17.91 -9.15 0.29
C LEU A 104 -16.57 -9.91 0.30
N ILE A 105 -16.04 -10.20 1.49
CA ILE A 105 -14.80 -11.01 1.63
C ILE A 105 -14.97 -12.41 1.03
N LYS A 106 -16.16 -13.03 1.14
CA LYS A 106 -16.42 -14.37 0.56
C LYS A 106 -16.54 -14.38 -0.96
N GLN A 107 -16.73 -13.22 -1.60
CA GLN A 107 -16.89 -13.11 -3.05
C GLN A 107 -15.58 -12.82 -3.78
N THR A 108 -14.51 -12.53 -3.02
CA THR A 108 -13.17 -12.23 -3.54
C THR A 108 -12.27 -13.45 -3.40
#